data_AF-A0A442KQU9-F1
#
_entry.id   AF-A0A442KQU9-F1
#
_cell.length_a   1.000
_cell.length_b   1.000
_cell.length_c   1.000
_cell.angle_alpha   90.00
_cell.angle_beta   90.00
_cell.angle_gamma   90.00
#
_symmetry.space_group_name_H-M   'P 1'
#
loop_
_entity.id
_entity.type
_entity.pdbx_description
1 polymer ?
#
loop_
_entity_poly.entity_id
_entity_poly.type
_entity_poly.pdbx_seq_one_letter_code
_entity_poly.pdbx_strand_id
1 'polypeptide(L)'
;MRLHTEPDVDWKNIFQLWREAGEVLPIRVVKNSWSADAGHYLVVERVEIGRWPYGSAWGQYHWRGEPGTSGEKINQPGTYTWRML
;
A
#
# COMPACT_ATOMS: atom_id res chain seq x y z
N MET A 1 -18.67 24.61 -5.02
CA MET A 1 -17.51 24.24 -4.18
C MET A 1 -17.87 22.98 -3.41
N ARG A 2 -17.27 21.83 -3.72
CA ARG A 2 -17.41 20.64 -2.86
C ARG A 2 -16.40 20.80 -1.73
N LEU A 3 -16.90 20.98 -0.52
CA LEU A 3 -16.09 20.95 0.71
C LEU A 3 -15.55 19.51 0.83
N HIS A 4 -14.27 19.34 0.56
CA HIS A 4 -13.57 18.07 0.72
C HIS A 4 -13.30 17.90 2.22
N THR A 5 -14.26 17.32 2.95
CA THR A 5 -14.15 16.96 4.37
C THR A 5 -13.47 15.60 4.54
N GLU A 6 -12.43 15.33 3.78
CA GLU A 6 -11.53 14.21 4.06
C GLU A 6 -10.35 14.80 4.85
N PRO A 7 -9.95 14.20 6.00
CA PRO A 7 -8.75 14.63 6.70
C PRO A 7 -7.58 14.62 5.72
N ASP A 8 -6.58 15.47 5.93
CA ASP A 8 -5.36 15.51 5.11
C ASP A 8 -4.67 14.15 5.21
N VAL A 9 -4.99 13.25 4.28
CA VAL A 9 -4.39 11.91 4.23
C VAL A 9 -3.05 12.08 3.54
N ASP A 10 -1.99 11.92 4.31
CA ASP A 10 -0.61 11.96 3.83
C ASP A 10 -0.30 10.70 3.01
N TRP A 11 -0.70 10.73 1.73
CA TRP A 11 -0.50 9.62 0.79
C TRP A 11 0.99 9.44 0.46
N LYS A 12 1.49 8.22 0.63
CA LYS A 12 2.91 7.87 0.43
C LYS A 12 3.06 6.75 -0.57
N ASN A 13 4.30 6.47 -0.92
CA ASN A 13 4.65 5.23 -1.60
C ASN A 13 4.88 4.10 -0.58
N ILE A 14 4.82 2.84 -1.05
CA ILE A 14 4.94 1.65 -0.18
C ILE A 14 6.28 1.60 0.57
N PHE A 15 7.36 2.11 -0.02
CA PHE A 15 8.70 2.08 0.57
C PHE A 15 8.82 3.05 1.75
N GLN A 16 8.20 4.22 1.65
CA GLN A 16 8.10 5.16 2.76
C GLN A 16 7.25 4.57 3.89
N LEU A 17 6.09 3.97 3.58
CA LEU A 17 5.24 3.33 4.58
C LEU A 17 5.95 2.17 5.29
N TRP A 18 6.71 1.36 4.55
CA TRP A 18 7.54 0.31 5.13
C TRP A 18 8.60 0.87 6.08
N ARG A 19 9.27 1.97 5.72
CA ARG A 19 10.24 2.62 6.62
C ARG A 19 9.57 3.22 7.86
N GLU A 20 8.39 3.81 7.72
CA GLU A 20 7.62 4.35 8.85
C GLU A 20 7.11 3.25 9.79
N ALA A 21 6.80 2.07 9.25
CA ALA A 21 6.47 0.88 10.03
C ALA A 21 7.70 0.26 10.73
N GLY A 22 8.89 0.85 10.64
CA GLY A 22 10.12 0.31 11.25
C GLY A 22 10.77 -0.79 10.41
N GLU A 23 10.58 -0.77 9.10
CA GLU A 23 11.18 -1.71 8.14
C GLU A 23 10.75 -3.18 8.37
N VAL A 24 9.60 -3.39 8.99
CA VAL A 24 9.00 -4.71 9.24
C VAL A 24 8.06 -5.14 8.12
N LEU A 25 7.90 -6.45 7.96
CA LEU A 25 6.94 -7.07 7.05
C LEU A 25 6.23 -8.23 7.77
N PRO A 26 4.99 -8.57 7.39
CA PRO A 26 4.19 -7.90 6.37
C PRO A 26 3.55 -6.59 6.84
N ILE A 27 3.26 -5.67 5.91
CA ILE A 27 2.44 -4.46 6.18
C ILE A 27 1.16 -4.48 5.36
N ARG A 28 0.09 -3.86 5.88
CA ARG A 28 -1.19 -3.73 5.18
C ARG A 28 -1.33 -2.31 4.65
N VAL A 29 -1.61 -2.20 3.35
CA VAL A 29 -1.78 -0.91 2.68
C VAL A 29 -3.04 -0.89 1.84
N VAL A 30 -3.59 0.30 1.63
CA VAL A 30 -4.71 0.53 0.71
C VAL A 30 -4.37 1.66 -0.25
N LYS A 31 -4.81 1.51 -1.50
CA LYS A 31 -4.68 2.55 -2.53
C LYS A 31 -5.84 3.55 -2.39
N ASN A 32 -5.60 4.83 -2.66
CA ASN A 32 -6.63 5.87 -2.60
C ASN A 32 -7.88 5.59 -3.45
N SER A 33 -7.70 4.89 -4.57
CA SER A 33 -8.78 4.47 -5.47
C SER A 33 -9.57 3.26 -4.96
N TRP A 34 -9.21 2.67 -3.82
CA TRP A 34 -9.81 1.45 -3.27
C TRP A 34 -10.61 1.77 -2.02
N SER A 35 -11.73 1.07 -1.83
CA SER A 35 -12.50 1.13 -0.59
C SER A 35 -11.97 0.07 0.38
N ALA A 36 -11.32 0.53 1.44
CA ALA A 36 -10.86 -0.34 2.53
C ALA A 36 -12.03 -1.06 3.21
N ASP A 37 -13.15 -0.37 3.43
CA ASP A 37 -14.38 -0.93 4.01
C ASP A 37 -14.98 -2.06 3.17
N ALA A 38 -14.74 -2.06 1.85
CA ALA A 38 -15.12 -3.17 0.97
C ALA A 38 -14.14 -4.35 1.04
N GLY A 39 -13.16 -4.33 1.95
CA GLY A 39 -12.13 -5.36 2.11
C GLY A 39 -11.10 -5.35 0.97
N HIS A 40 -10.84 -4.19 0.35
CA HIS A 40 -9.83 -4.06 -0.70
C HIS A 40 -8.54 -3.52 -0.10
N TYR A 41 -7.53 -4.38 0.01
CA TYR A 41 -6.23 -4.01 0.54
C TYR A 41 -5.13 -4.89 -0.04
N LEU A 42 -3.89 -4.53 0.27
CA LEU A 42 -2.73 -5.30 -0.12
C LEU A 42 -1.86 -5.58 1.10
N VAL A 43 -1.45 -6.83 1.24
CA VAL A 43 -0.47 -7.28 2.23
C VAL A 43 0.89 -7.28 1.53
N VAL A 44 1.78 -6.35 1.88
CA VAL A 44 3.14 -6.30 1.33
C VAL A 44 3.98 -7.31 2.12
N GLU A 45 4.58 -8.27 1.42
CA GLU A 45 5.31 -9.40 2.00
C GLU A 45 6.82 -9.31 1.76
N ARG A 46 7.25 -8.57 0.73
CA ARG A 46 8.66 -8.35 0.38
C ARG A 46 8.87 -6.95 -0.19
N VAL A 47 9.98 -6.34 0.19
CA VAL A 47 10.44 -5.05 -0.33
C VAL A 47 11.89 -5.18 -0.77
N GLU A 48 12.22 -4.62 -1.93
CA GLU A 48 13.59 -4.45 -2.40
C GLU A 48 13.80 -3.00 -2.84
N ILE A 49 14.66 -2.28 -2.14
CA ILE A 49 15.03 -0.91 -2.47
C ILE A 49 16.07 -0.92 -3.59
N GLY A 50 15.74 -0.33 -4.73
CA GLY A 50 16.70 -0.09 -5.82
C GLY A 50 17.35 1.29 -5.70
N ARG A 51 16.52 2.33 -5.54
CA ARG A 51 16.95 3.73 -5.35
C ARG A 51 15.93 4.41 -4.46
N TRP A 52 16.30 4.82 -3.25
CA TRP A 52 15.38 5.48 -2.32
C TRP A 52 14.68 6.72 -2.94
N PRO A 53 13.35 6.90 -2.77
CA PRO A 53 12.37 6.04 -2.09
C PRO A 53 11.61 5.11 -3.05
N TYR A 54 12.32 4.45 -3.96
CA TYR A 54 11.77 3.57 -5.00
C TYR A 54 12.43 2.20 -5.02
N GLY A 55 11.70 1.22 -5.51
CA GLY A 55 12.14 -0.16 -5.56
C GLY A 55 11.10 -1.08 -6.19
N SER A 56 11.19 -2.36 -5.86
CA SER A 56 10.16 -3.35 -6.15
C SER A 56 9.55 -3.85 -4.85
N ALA A 57 8.27 -4.17 -4.89
CA ALA A 57 7.56 -4.76 -3.75
C ALA A 57 6.69 -5.89 -4.25
N TRP A 58 6.51 -6.90 -3.41
CA TRP A 58 5.67 -8.08 -3.67
C TRP A 58 4.73 -8.29 -2.50
N GLY A 59 3.61 -8.92 -2.76
CA GLY A 59 2.61 -9.14 -1.75
C GLY A 59 1.41 -9.91 -2.26
N GLN A 60 0.37 -9.86 -1.46
CA GLN A 60 -0.91 -10.50 -1.72
C GLN A 60 -2.00 -9.44 -1.77
N TYR A 61 -2.72 -9.37 -2.88
CA TYR A 61 -3.91 -8.53 -3.00
C TYR A 61 -5.11 -9.21 -2.36
N HIS A 62 -5.92 -8.46 -1.63
CA HIS A 62 -7.15 -8.94 -1.00
C HIS A 62 -8.34 -8.17 -1.57
N TRP A 63 -9.35 -8.91 -2.04
CA TRP A 63 -10.59 -8.33 -2.59
C TRP A 63 -11.79 -8.91 -1.85
N ARG A 64 -12.62 -8.06 -1.27
CA ARG A 64 -13.75 -8.47 -0.42
C ARG A 64 -13.32 -9.39 0.73
N GLY A 65 -12.11 -9.19 1.25
CA GLY A 65 -11.52 -10.03 2.30
C GLY A 65 -10.94 -11.36 1.81
N GLU A 66 -11.10 -11.69 0.53
CA GLU A 66 -10.57 -12.93 -0.04
C GLU A 66 -9.12 -12.71 -0.51
N PRO A 67 -8.15 -13.54 -0.03
CA PRO A 67 -6.77 -13.46 -0.46
C PRO A 67 -6.60 -13.91 -1.92
N GLY A 68 -5.90 -13.10 -2.72
CA GLY A 68 -5.39 -13.48 -4.03
C GLY A 68 -4.11 -14.32 -3.93
N THR A 69 -3.37 -14.41 -5.04
CA THR A 69 -2.09 -15.12 -5.08
C THR A 69 -1.05 -14.39 -4.22
N SER A 70 -0.30 -15.14 -3.39
CA SER A 70 0.77 -14.58 -2.55
C SER A 70 2.06 -14.39 -3.37
N GLY A 71 2.89 -13.43 -2.97
CA GLY A 71 4.17 -13.14 -3.60
C GLY A 71 4.07 -12.50 -4.98
N GLU A 72 2.93 -11.95 -5.37
CA GLU A 72 2.78 -11.25 -6.65
C GLU A 72 3.48 -9.90 -6.63
N LYS A 73 4.08 -9.52 -7.77
CA LYS A 73 4.72 -8.21 -7.90
C LYS A 73 3.64 -7.12 -7.86
N ILE A 74 3.81 -6.16 -6.96
CA ILE A 74 2.87 -5.06 -6.79
C ILE A 74 3.03 -4.07 -7.95
N ASN A 75 1.91 -3.71 -8.56
CA ASN A 75 1.89 -2.67 -9.58
C ASN A 75 1.96 -1.28 -8.95
N GLN A 76 2.84 -0.43 -9.47
CA GLN A 76 3.01 0.96 -9.05
C GLN A 76 3.29 1.17 -7.54
N PRO A 77 4.25 0.45 -6.93
CA PRO A 77 4.53 0.60 -5.48
C PRO A 77 5.13 1.97 -5.13
N GLY A 78 5.69 2.68 -6.12
CA GLY A 78 6.32 3.98 -5.99
C GLY A 78 5.39 5.20 -6.09
N THR A 79 4.09 5.01 -6.32
CA THR A 79 3.14 6.14 -6.41
C THR A 79 2.74 6.63 -5.03
N TYR A 80 2.50 7.93 -4.87
CA TYR A 80 2.02 8.55 -3.63
C TYR A 80 0.51 8.43 -3.51
N THR A 81 0.02 7.19 -3.53
CA THR A 81 -1.41 6.85 -3.52
C THR A 81 -1.71 5.75 -2.52
N TRP A 82 -0.74 5.39 -1.68
CA TRP A 82 -0.87 4.35 -0.66
C TRP A 82 -0.94 4.98 0.72
N ARG A 83 -1.66 4.31 1.62
CA ARG A 83 -1.62 4.56 3.06
C ARG A 83 -1.63 3.23 3.81
N MET A 84 -1.14 3.24 5.05
CA MET A 84 -1.29 2.11 5.97
C MET A 84 -2.77 1.91 6.33
N LEU A 85 -3.14 0.65 6.57
CA LEU A 85 -4.40 0.26 7.21
C LEU A 85 -4.18 -0.08 8.69
#